data_AF-A0A6J8BUE4-F1
#
_entry.id   AF-A0A6J8BUE4-F1
#
_cell.length_a   1.000
_cell.length_b   1.000
_cell.length_c   1.000
_cell.angle_alpha   90.00
_cell.angle_beta   90.00
_cell.angle_gamma   90.00
#
_symmetry.space_group_name_H-M   'P 1'
#
loop_
_entity.id
_entity.type
_entity.pdbx_description
1 polymer ?
#
loop_
_entity_poly.entity_id
_entity_poly.type
_entity_poly.pdbx_seq_one_letter_code
_entity_poly.pdbx_strand_id
1 'polypeptide(L)'
;MTVSASEVSWSCAPPIVLDVVYFVMSENEALSQEQNRENILQFLGTLMHQLNKYGYCSIRMGESCTVHLKVAPKIYDPPPVQDQDVPVFLKDKQNLKLGHWDLTTQQILSYIDGFKHVAKIAGEADVEINLVKSCLQNLVHYQVIKVIPIFQYSNVYTTRPDIQTLYTNKRLQEECIKFVAKKGSLQPPNFRDIFLLYCSLGPGVTVKDICSRFNPHALKIDERKLIQFGLMKGLVRRLQKYPIKFPGDVMTSVKLQQLYPWFNGRHSYDEICSKTGLSHQDLEEKIETDPSIVVSWK
;
A
#
# COMPACT_ATOMS: atom_id res chain seq x y z
N MET A 1 -27.57 36.29 41.71
CA MET A 1 -26.59 35.19 41.81
C MET A 1 -26.40 34.61 40.43
N THR A 2 -25.40 35.15 39.74
CA THR A 2 -24.92 34.73 38.41
C THR A 2 -24.16 33.43 38.58
N VAL A 3 -24.76 32.31 38.16
CA VAL A 3 -24.05 31.03 38.09
C VAL A 3 -23.37 30.96 36.74
N SER A 4 -22.06 31.09 36.80
CA SER A 4 -21.07 31.00 35.73
C SER A 4 -21.32 29.82 34.80
N ALA A 5 -21.41 30.13 33.50
CA ALA A 5 -21.22 29.19 32.41
C ALA A 5 -19.87 28.48 32.59
N SER A 6 -19.90 27.19 32.90
CA SER A 6 -18.74 26.33 32.74
C SER A 6 -18.62 26.02 31.26
N GLU A 7 -17.72 26.73 30.61
CA GLU A 7 -17.23 26.44 29.27
C GLU A 7 -16.74 24.99 29.23
N VAL A 8 -17.55 24.12 28.64
CA VAL A 8 -17.07 22.83 28.15
C VAL A 8 -16.07 23.16 27.05
N SER A 9 -14.80 22.92 27.30
CA SER A 9 -13.70 23.25 26.41
C SER A 9 -13.75 22.38 25.14
N TRP A 10 -14.41 22.91 24.10
CA TRP A 10 -14.49 22.33 22.75
C TRP A 10 -13.15 22.27 22.00
N SER A 11 -12.05 22.72 22.62
CA SER A 11 -10.73 22.86 22.01
C SER A 11 -9.93 21.55 21.87
N CYS A 12 -10.39 20.44 22.47
CA CYS A 12 -9.66 19.16 22.46
C CYS A 12 -10.34 18.03 21.67
N ALA A 13 -11.51 18.26 21.07
CA ALA A 13 -12.20 17.23 20.29
C ALA A 13 -11.63 17.14 18.86
N PRO A 14 -11.34 15.94 18.32
CA PRO A 14 -10.95 15.81 16.92
C PRO A 14 -12.08 16.35 16.02
N PRO A 15 -11.76 17.08 14.92
CA PRO A 15 -12.73 17.85 14.12
C PRO A 15 -13.92 17.02 13.61
N ILE A 16 -13.73 15.71 13.44
CA ILE A 16 -14.75 14.74 13.02
C ILE A 16 -15.94 14.70 14.00
N VAL A 17 -15.69 14.83 15.31
CA VAL A 17 -16.74 14.76 16.33
C VAL A 17 -17.58 16.04 16.31
N LEU A 18 -16.95 17.19 16.07
CA LEU A 18 -17.65 18.47 15.93
C LEU A 18 -18.52 18.48 14.68
N ASP A 19 -18.01 18.05 13.53
CA ASP A 19 -18.77 17.98 12.27
C ASP A 19 -19.99 17.06 12.37
N VAL A 20 -19.81 15.88 13.00
CA VAL A 20 -20.91 14.92 13.23
C VAL A 20 -21.95 15.47 14.20
N VAL A 21 -21.52 16.19 15.25
CA VAL A 21 -22.43 16.85 16.18
C VAL A 21 -23.23 17.94 15.49
N TYR A 22 -22.59 18.79 14.68
CA TYR A 22 -23.27 19.82 13.89
C TYR A 22 -24.27 19.23 12.91
N PHE A 23 -23.91 18.14 12.22
CA PHE A 23 -24.80 17.44 11.30
C PHE A 23 -26.04 16.86 11.99
N VAL A 24 -25.85 16.18 13.14
CA VAL A 24 -26.97 15.64 13.93
C VAL A 24 -27.87 16.75 14.48
N MET A 25 -27.29 17.90 14.85
CA MET A 25 -28.05 19.07 15.29
C MET A 25 -28.81 19.75 14.15
N SER A 26 -28.31 19.72 12.90
CA SER A 26 -29.01 20.32 11.75
C SER A 26 -30.12 19.43 11.20
N GLU A 27 -29.97 18.10 11.22
CA GLU A 27 -30.98 17.18 10.68
C GLU A 27 -32.18 16.96 11.60
N ASN A 28 -32.04 17.17 12.91
CA ASN A 28 -33.14 16.94 13.84
C ASN A 28 -33.81 18.25 14.26
N GLU A 29 -34.84 18.68 13.53
CA GLU A 29 -35.71 19.80 13.92
C GLU A 29 -36.38 19.59 15.29
N ALA A 30 -36.51 18.34 15.75
CA ALA A 30 -37.01 17.97 17.07
C ALA A 30 -36.07 18.38 18.24
N LEU A 31 -34.81 18.72 17.95
CA LEU A 31 -33.82 19.16 18.96
C LEU A 31 -33.86 20.67 19.23
N SER A 32 -34.66 21.43 18.47
CA SER A 32 -34.78 22.89 18.61
C SER A 32 -35.72 23.32 19.74
N GLN A 33 -36.42 22.40 20.41
CA GLN A 33 -37.28 22.73 21.54
C GLN A 33 -36.45 22.97 22.82
N GLU A 34 -36.58 24.18 23.38
CA GLU A 34 -35.79 24.67 24.54
C GLU A 34 -35.82 23.76 25.78
N GLN A 35 -36.85 22.92 25.91
CA GLN A 35 -37.03 22.00 27.04
C GLN A 35 -36.08 20.78 27.02
N ASN A 36 -35.43 20.48 25.89
CA ASN A 36 -34.57 19.29 25.76
C ASN A 36 -33.06 19.59 25.88
N ARG A 37 -32.68 20.84 26.20
CA ARG A 37 -31.26 21.27 26.25
C ARG A 37 -30.41 20.48 27.24
N GLU A 38 -30.91 20.15 28.43
CA GLU A 38 -30.16 19.36 29.41
C GLU A 38 -29.97 17.91 28.96
N ASN A 39 -31.01 17.32 28.35
CA ASN A 39 -30.95 15.97 27.76
C ASN A 39 -29.97 15.93 26.58
N ILE A 40 -29.89 17.01 25.80
CA ILE A 40 -28.93 17.15 24.70
C ILE A 40 -27.49 17.21 25.23
N LEU A 41 -27.22 17.94 26.31
CA LEU A 41 -25.87 17.99 26.90
C LEU A 41 -25.44 16.62 27.46
N GLN A 42 -26.36 15.88 28.10
CA GLN A 42 -26.10 14.51 28.55
C GLN A 42 -25.92 13.53 27.38
N PHE A 43 -26.73 13.67 26.33
CA PHE A 43 -26.61 12.90 25.09
C PHE A 43 -25.26 13.14 24.42
N LEU A 44 -24.85 14.40 24.25
CA LEU A 44 -23.58 14.80 23.65
C LEU A 44 -22.40 14.32 24.49
N GLY A 45 -22.46 14.43 25.81
CA GLY A 45 -21.44 13.91 26.71
C GLY A 45 -21.28 12.39 26.56
N THR A 46 -22.40 11.67 26.49
CA THR A 46 -22.42 10.21 26.29
C THR A 46 -21.90 9.83 24.91
N LEU A 47 -22.32 10.55 23.87
CA LEU A 47 -21.90 10.35 22.49
C LEU A 47 -20.40 10.60 22.33
N MET A 48 -19.88 11.69 22.90
CA MET A 48 -18.46 12.00 22.88
C MET A 48 -17.65 10.93 23.62
N HIS A 49 -18.09 10.47 24.79
CA HIS A 49 -17.40 9.40 25.51
C HIS A 49 -17.42 8.07 24.72
N GLN A 50 -18.56 7.69 24.15
CA GLN A 50 -18.69 6.45 23.40
C GLN A 50 -17.91 6.49 22.08
N LEU A 51 -17.95 7.60 21.33
CA LEU A 51 -17.16 7.75 20.11
C LEU A 51 -15.65 7.77 20.39
N ASN A 52 -15.21 8.45 21.45
CA ASN A 52 -13.79 8.48 21.82
C ASN A 52 -13.29 7.11 22.35
N LYS A 53 -14.13 6.34 23.04
CA LYS A 53 -13.73 5.06 23.65
C LYS A 53 -13.91 3.85 22.73
N TYR A 54 -14.99 3.79 21.96
CA TYR A 54 -15.39 2.62 21.17
C TYR A 54 -15.42 2.88 19.66
N GLY A 55 -15.43 4.14 19.22
CA GLY A 55 -15.52 4.49 17.79
C GLY A 55 -16.88 4.23 17.15
N TYR A 56 -17.86 3.77 17.92
CA TYR A 56 -19.26 3.64 17.52
C TYR A 56 -20.15 3.97 18.72
N CYS A 57 -21.36 4.42 18.43
CA CYS A 57 -22.31 4.90 19.41
C CYS A 57 -23.72 4.54 18.94
N SER A 58 -24.53 4.01 19.85
CA SER A 58 -25.93 3.66 19.59
C SER A 58 -26.75 4.23 20.72
N ILE A 59 -27.28 5.43 20.54
CA ILE A 59 -28.07 6.09 21.58
C ILE A 59 -29.52 6.17 21.13
N ARG A 60 -30.43 5.77 22.02
CA ARG A 60 -31.87 5.94 21.83
C ARG A 60 -32.27 7.34 22.31
N MET A 61 -32.90 8.12 21.43
CA MET A 61 -33.53 9.39 21.72
C MET A 61 -35.05 9.19 21.71
N GLY A 62 -35.69 9.34 22.87
CA GLY A 62 -37.15 9.20 23.00
C GLY A 62 -37.69 7.78 22.78
N GLU A 63 -38.99 7.69 22.51
CA GLU A 63 -39.72 6.41 22.37
C GLU A 63 -39.52 5.70 21.02
N SER A 64 -39.03 6.41 19.99
CA SER A 64 -39.00 5.85 18.62
C SER A 64 -37.75 6.14 17.78
N CYS A 65 -36.75 6.89 18.28
CA CYS A 65 -35.56 7.21 17.49
C CYS A 65 -34.30 6.58 18.08
N THR A 66 -33.54 5.83 17.30
CA THR A 66 -32.25 5.27 17.69
C THR A 66 -31.17 5.70 16.72
N VAL A 67 -30.22 6.51 17.21
CA VAL A 67 -29.13 7.04 16.38
C VAL A 67 -27.95 6.09 16.48
N HIS A 68 -27.56 5.51 15.35
CA HIS A 68 -26.38 4.67 15.21
C HIS A 68 -25.28 5.45 14.50
N LEU A 69 -24.24 5.85 15.25
CA LEU A 69 -23.07 6.54 14.70
C LEU A 69 -21.86 5.61 14.75
N LYS A 70 -21.06 5.63 13.68
CA LYS A 70 -19.78 4.92 13.62
C LYS A 70 -18.76 5.85 13.00
N VAL A 71 -17.66 6.08 13.72
CA VAL A 71 -16.53 6.85 13.20
C VAL A 71 -15.84 5.98 12.16
N ALA A 72 -15.97 6.37 10.90
CA ALA A 72 -15.19 5.75 9.84
C ALA A 72 -13.71 6.10 10.05
N PRO A 73 -12.79 5.12 9.96
CA PRO A 73 -11.37 5.44 9.96
C PRO A 73 -11.07 6.37 8.78
N LYS A 74 -10.17 7.34 8.97
CA LYS A 74 -9.63 8.13 7.86
C LYS A 74 -8.81 7.19 6.98
N ILE A 75 -9.39 6.78 5.85
CA ILE A 75 -8.70 5.99 4.84
C ILE A 75 -8.31 6.95 3.73
N TYR A 76 -7.02 6.95 3.37
CA TYR A 76 -6.52 7.72 2.25
C TYR A 76 -6.88 7.04 0.93
N ASP A 77 -7.07 7.82 -0.11
CA ASP A 77 -7.30 7.27 -1.44
C ASP A 77 -6.12 6.37 -1.83
N PRO A 78 -6.39 5.09 -2.14
CA PRO A 78 -5.34 4.14 -2.48
C PRO A 78 -4.67 4.58 -3.79
N PRO A 79 -3.33 4.42 -3.91
CA PRO A 79 -2.65 4.69 -5.15
C PRO A 79 -3.19 3.79 -6.28
N PRO A 80 -3.18 4.25 -7.53
CA PRO A 80 -3.65 3.46 -8.65
C PRO A 80 -2.77 2.22 -8.85
N VAL A 81 -3.40 1.06 -9.00
CA VAL A 81 -2.72 -0.22 -9.21
C VAL A 81 -2.31 -0.36 -10.68
N GLN A 82 -1.05 -0.67 -10.93
CA GLN A 82 -0.49 -0.86 -12.27
C GLN A 82 -0.59 -2.33 -12.73
N ASP A 83 -0.39 -2.58 -14.02
CA ASP A 83 -0.47 -3.94 -14.60
C ASP A 83 0.62 -4.89 -14.10
N GLN A 84 1.80 -4.33 -13.82
CA GLN A 84 3.01 -5.01 -13.36
C GLN A 84 3.07 -5.21 -11.85
N ASP A 85 2.05 -4.73 -11.14
CA ASP A 85 2.01 -4.80 -9.70
C ASP A 85 1.63 -6.20 -9.21
N VAL A 86 2.14 -6.57 -8.05
CA VAL A 86 1.92 -7.86 -7.41
C VAL A 86 1.18 -7.63 -6.08
N PRO A 87 -0.08 -8.08 -5.95
CA PRO A 87 -0.79 -7.99 -4.69
C PRO A 87 -0.28 -9.05 -3.71
N VAL A 88 -0.02 -8.64 -2.47
CA VAL A 88 0.40 -9.53 -1.37
C VAL A 88 -0.49 -9.31 -0.16
N PHE A 89 -0.90 -10.40 0.49
CA PHE A 89 -1.74 -10.33 1.68
C PHE A 89 -0.97 -9.80 2.88
N LEU A 90 -1.55 -8.83 3.59
CA LEU A 90 -1.02 -8.31 4.86
C LEU A 90 -1.39 -9.20 6.05
N LYS A 91 -2.53 -9.89 5.95
CA LYS A 91 -3.09 -10.79 6.97
C LYS A 91 -3.27 -12.18 6.39
N ASP A 92 -3.23 -13.19 7.24
CA ASP A 92 -3.47 -14.56 6.80
C ASP A 92 -4.82 -14.67 6.07
N LYS A 93 -4.80 -15.37 4.92
CA LYS A 93 -6.00 -15.65 4.10
C LYS A 93 -7.16 -16.22 4.93
N GLN A 94 -6.85 -16.94 6.01
CA GLN A 94 -7.81 -17.61 6.89
C GLN A 94 -8.63 -16.66 7.76
N ASN A 95 -8.13 -15.46 8.06
CA ASN A 95 -8.85 -14.45 8.83
C ASN A 95 -9.82 -13.62 7.98
N LEU A 96 -9.80 -13.81 6.65
CA LEU A 96 -10.75 -13.17 5.75
C LEU A 96 -12.03 -14.01 5.76
N LYS A 97 -13.10 -13.48 6.37
CA LYS A 97 -14.44 -14.07 6.27
C LYS A 97 -14.93 -13.96 4.82
N LEU A 98 -14.57 -14.95 4.00
CA LEU A 98 -14.82 -14.99 2.56
C LEU A 98 -16.30 -14.74 2.19
N GLY A 99 -17.25 -15.12 3.04
CA GLY A 99 -18.68 -14.97 2.78
C GLY A 99 -19.25 -13.54 2.75
N HIS A 100 -18.51 -12.53 3.20
CA HIS A 100 -18.94 -11.13 3.13
C HIS A 100 -18.40 -10.37 1.92
N TRP A 101 -17.55 -11.01 1.10
CA TRP A 101 -16.92 -10.36 -0.05
C TRP A 101 -17.71 -10.63 -1.32
N ASP A 102 -17.68 -9.68 -2.25
CA ASP A 102 -18.33 -9.82 -3.55
C ASP A 102 -17.76 -11.00 -4.35
N LEU A 103 -18.58 -11.61 -5.22
CA LEU A 103 -18.22 -12.79 -6.00
C LEU A 103 -16.92 -12.58 -6.81
N THR A 104 -16.78 -11.40 -7.43
CA THR A 104 -15.60 -11.01 -8.19
C THR A 104 -14.36 -10.93 -7.31
N THR A 105 -14.49 -10.39 -6.10
CA THR A 105 -13.41 -10.32 -5.13
C THR A 105 -13.01 -11.71 -4.64
N GLN A 106 -13.97 -12.61 -4.38
CA GLN A 106 -13.67 -13.98 -3.99
C GLN A 106 -12.88 -14.74 -5.06
N GLN A 107 -13.28 -14.59 -6.33
CA GLN A 107 -12.55 -15.18 -7.46
C GLN A 107 -11.12 -14.66 -7.52
N ILE A 108 -10.93 -13.34 -7.52
CA ILE A 108 -9.59 -12.72 -7.58
C ILE A 108 -8.73 -13.14 -6.37
N LEU A 109 -9.29 -13.15 -5.16
CA LEU A 109 -8.57 -13.52 -3.93
C LEU A 109 -8.00 -14.95 -3.97
N SER A 110 -8.65 -15.88 -4.68
CA SER A 110 -8.18 -17.26 -4.83
C SER A 110 -6.86 -17.35 -5.61
N TYR A 111 -6.67 -16.46 -6.60
CA TYR A 111 -5.50 -16.43 -7.48
C TYR A 111 -4.34 -15.57 -6.94
N ILE A 112 -4.56 -14.79 -5.86
CA ILE A 112 -3.48 -14.00 -5.25
C ILE A 112 -2.54 -14.92 -4.47
N ASP A 113 -1.39 -15.23 -5.06
CA ASP A 113 -0.32 -16.03 -4.44
C ASP A 113 0.82 -15.19 -3.84
N GLY A 114 0.79 -13.86 -4.04
CA GLY A 114 1.86 -12.96 -3.62
C GLY A 114 3.05 -12.87 -4.59
N PHE A 115 3.00 -13.57 -5.73
CA PHE A 115 4.05 -13.53 -6.77
C PHE A 115 3.53 -13.21 -8.17
N LYS A 116 2.24 -13.47 -8.43
CA LYS A 116 1.61 -13.21 -9.73
C LYS A 116 1.28 -11.72 -9.84
N HIS A 117 1.56 -11.14 -11.00
CA HIS A 117 1.21 -9.75 -11.29
C HIS A 117 -0.26 -9.63 -11.73
N VAL A 118 -0.83 -8.43 -11.68
CA VAL A 118 -2.25 -8.18 -11.98
C VAL A 118 -2.66 -8.72 -13.34
N ALA A 119 -1.86 -8.51 -14.39
CA ALA A 119 -2.22 -9.01 -15.73
C ALA A 119 -2.31 -10.54 -15.80
N LYS A 120 -1.43 -11.28 -15.08
CA LYS A 120 -1.51 -12.74 -15.00
C LYS A 120 -2.70 -13.23 -14.19
N ILE A 121 -3.03 -12.53 -13.10
CA ILE A 121 -4.22 -12.84 -12.30
C ILE A 121 -5.49 -12.64 -13.13
N ALA A 122 -5.56 -11.55 -13.90
CA ALA A 122 -6.69 -11.28 -14.78
C ALA A 122 -6.88 -12.37 -15.84
N GLY A 123 -5.78 -12.83 -16.46
CA GLY A 123 -5.83 -13.92 -17.44
C GLY A 123 -6.21 -15.28 -16.84
N GLU A 124 -5.77 -15.60 -15.62
CA GLU A 124 -6.15 -16.85 -14.94
C GLU A 124 -7.58 -16.82 -14.40
N ALA A 125 -8.06 -15.65 -13.98
CA ALA A 125 -9.42 -15.47 -13.47
C ALA A 125 -10.47 -15.28 -14.57
N ASP A 126 -10.05 -15.06 -15.82
CA ASP A 126 -10.91 -14.67 -16.95
C ASP A 126 -11.76 -13.43 -16.66
N VAL A 127 -11.13 -12.42 -16.06
CA VAL A 127 -11.75 -11.13 -15.71
C VAL A 127 -11.01 -9.99 -16.38
N GLU A 128 -11.73 -8.97 -16.83
CA GLU A 128 -11.13 -7.78 -17.43
C GLU A 128 -10.12 -7.11 -16.47
N ILE A 129 -8.93 -6.77 -16.99
CA ILE A 129 -7.82 -6.20 -16.20
C ILE A 129 -8.24 -4.93 -15.46
N ASN A 130 -9.08 -4.08 -16.06
CA ASN A 130 -9.55 -2.85 -15.42
C ASN A 130 -10.44 -3.12 -14.20
N LEU A 131 -11.30 -4.14 -14.27
CA LEU A 131 -12.12 -4.57 -13.13
C LEU A 131 -11.25 -5.15 -12.02
N VAL A 132 -10.22 -5.95 -12.37
CA VAL A 132 -9.26 -6.47 -11.40
C VAL A 132 -8.50 -5.33 -10.71
N LYS A 133 -8.05 -4.31 -11.45
CA LYS A 133 -7.40 -3.13 -10.86
C LYS A 133 -8.30 -2.41 -9.86
N SER A 134 -9.54 -2.14 -10.22
CA SER A 134 -10.52 -1.50 -9.32
C SER A 134 -10.78 -2.36 -8.09
N CYS A 135 -10.90 -3.69 -8.25
CA CYS A 135 -11.08 -4.62 -7.14
C CYS A 135 -9.85 -4.63 -6.21
N LEU A 136 -8.63 -4.67 -6.76
CA LEU A 136 -7.40 -4.63 -5.97
C LEU A 136 -7.24 -3.27 -5.28
N GLN A 137 -7.58 -2.17 -5.92
CA GLN A 137 -7.57 -0.84 -5.33
C GLN A 137 -8.51 -0.77 -4.12
N ASN A 138 -9.70 -1.34 -4.21
CA ASN A 138 -10.62 -1.46 -3.06
C ASN A 138 -10.03 -2.33 -1.95
N LEU A 139 -9.38 -3.45 -2.27
CA LEU A 139 -8.72 -4.29 -1.28
C LEU A 139 -7.54 -3.59 -0.58
N VAL A 140 -6.82 -2.71 -1.28
CA VAL A 140 -5.78 -1.84 -0.71
C VAL A 140 -6.41 -0.79 0.19
N HIS A 141 -7.54 -0.20 -0.20
CA HIS A 141 -8.29 0.76 0.61
C HIS A 141 -8.65 0.18 1.98
N TYR A 142 -9.14 -1.07 2.01
CA TYR A 142 -9.45 -1.78 3.26
C TYR A 142 -8.22 -2.36 3.99
N GLN A 143 -6.99 -2.10 3.53
CA GLN A 143 -5.74 -2.59 4.12
C GLN A 143 -5.68 -4.13 4.23
N VAL A 144 -6.36 -4.83 3.31
CA VAL A 144 -6.34 -6.30 3.24
C VAL A 144 -5.10 -6.78 2.49
N ILE A 145 -4.79 -6.09 1.40
CA ILE A 145 -3.63 -6.38 0.55
C ILE A 145 -2.70 -5.17 0.51
N LYS A 146 -1.41 -5.44 0.32
CA LYS A 146 -0.42 -4.45 -0.08
C LYS A 146 0.05 -4.79 -1.48
N VAL A 147 0.10 -3.77 -2.32
CA VAL A 147 0.64 -3.90 -3.68
C VAL A 147 2.14 -3.64 -3.64
N ILE A 148 2.92 -4.56 -4.21
CA ILE A 148 4.37 -4.43 -4.36
C ILE A 148 4.76 -4.53 -5.84
N PRO A 149 5.86 -3.92 -6.26
CA PRO A 149 6.36 -4.10 -7.62
C PRO A 149 6.78 -5.54 -7.90
N ILE A 150 6.65 -5.98 -9.15
CA ILE A 150 7.16 -7.28 -9.61
C ILE A 150 8.66 -7.45 -9.31
N PHE A 151 9.01 -8.66 -8.85
CA PHE A 151 10.39 -9.05 -8.66
C PHE A 151 11.04 -9.38 -10.01
N GLN A 152 12.14 -8.71 -10.32
CA GLN A 152 13.03 -9.02 -11.45
C GLN A 152 14.49 -8.92 -10.99
N TYR A 153 15.37 -9.73 -11.57
CA TYR A 153 16.80 -9.73 -11.20
C TYR A 153 17.52 -8.44 -11.57
N SER A 154 17.06 -7.74 -12.61
CA SER A 154 17.59 -6.45 -13.05
C SER A 154 17.19 -5.28 -12.14
N ASN A 155 16.28 -5.50 -11.19
CA ASN A 155 15.82 -4.45 -10.30
C ASN A 155 16.89 -4.05 -9.29
N VAL A 156 16.89 -2.77 -8.95
CA VAL A 156 17.72 -2.20 -7.89
C VAL A 156 16.81 -1.87 -6.70
N TYR A 157 17.27 -2.27 -5.51
CA TYR A 157 16.56 -2.04 -4.27
C TYR A 157 17.51 -1.36 -3.28
N THR A 158 17.00 -0.43 -2.49
CA THR A 158 17.75 0.21 -1.40
C THR A 158 17.08 -0.03 -0.07
N THR A 159 17.91 -0.24 0.95
CA THR A 159 17.47 -0.25 2.35
C THR A 159 16.91 1.09 2.78
N ARG A 160 15.85 1.04 3.59
CA ARG A 160 15.32 2.16 4.36
C ARG A 160 15.92 2.14 5.77
N PRO A 161 15.98 3.28 6.46
CA PRO A 161 16.47 3.35 7.85
C PRO A 161 15.65 2.46 8.81
N ASP A 162 14.40 2.16 8.43
CA ASP A 162 13.51 1.24 9.14
C ASP A 162 14.09 -0.18 9.29
N ILE A 163 15.15 -0.54 8.55
CA ILE A 163 15.89 -1.81 8.74
C ILE A 163 16.44 -1.96 10.17
N GLN A 164 16.66 -0.86 10.90
CA GLN A 164 17.04 -0.91 12.31
C GLN A 164 15.98 -1.60 13.17
N THR A 165 14.70 -1.45 12.82
CA THR A 165 13.59 -2.11 13.53
C THR A 165 13.66 -3.64 13.42
N LEU A 166 14.14 -4.15 12.28
CA LEU A 166 14.43 -5.58 12.07
C LEU A 166 15.54 -6.05 13.02
N TYR A 167 16.56 -5.22 13.29
CA TYR A 167 17.62 -5.58 14.23
C TYR A 167 17.18 -5.55 15.71
N THR A 168 16.34 -4.59 16.09
CA THR A 168 15.90 -4.44 17.49
C THR A 168 14.81 -5.45 17.89
N ASN A 169 13.91 -5.81 16.97
CA ASN A 169 12.72 -6.59 17.30
C ASN A 169 12.87 -8.08 16.97
N LYS A 170 13.11 -8.92 17.99
CA LYS A 170 13.29 -10.38 17.85
C LYS A 170 12.11 -11.09 17.20
N ARG A 171 10.86 -10.65 17.47
CA ARG A 171 9.67 -11.28 16.85
C ARG A 171 9.67 -11.12 15.34
N LEU A 172 10.05 -9.93 14.88
CA LEU A 172 10.11 -9.62 13.45
C LEU A 172 11.28 -10.34 12.76
N GLN A 173 12.37 -10.61 13.48
CA GLN A 173 13.45 -11.47 13.00
C GLN A 173 12.99 -12.90 12.79
N GLU A 174 12.27 -13.49 13.76
CA GLU A 174 11.75 -14.85 13.63
C GLU A 174 10.74 -14.95 12.48
N GLU A 175 9.85 -13.98 12.31
CA GLU A 175 8.94 -13.89 11.15
C GLU A 175 9.74 -13.85 9.84
N CYS A 176 10.78 -13.00 9.78
CA CYS A 176 11.62 -12.86 8.59
C CYS A 176 12.31 -14.18 8.24
N ILE A 177 12.93 -14.85 9.21
CA ILE A 177 13.61 -16.13 9.01
C ILE A 177 12.63 -17.20 8.51
N LYS A 178 11.46 -17.31 9.13
CA LYS A 178 10.41 -18.27 8.74
C LYS A 178 9.89 -18.00 7.33
N PHE A 179 9.71 -16.73 6.96
CA PHE A 179 9.19 -16.35 5.65
C PHE A 179 10.23 -16.54 4.54
N VAL A 180 11.49 -16.16 4.79
CA VAL A 180 12.58 -16.20 3.80
C VAL A 180 13.14 -17.61 3.60
N ALA A 181 12.95 -18.51 4.57
CA ALA A 181 13.39 -19.89 4.46
C ALA A 181 12.85 -20.57 3.19
N LYS A 182 13.77 -21.26 2.50
CA LYS A 182 13.43 -22.05 1.32
C LYS A 182 12.51 -23.22 1.70
N LYS A 183 11.43 -23.40 0.93
CA LYS A 183 10.52 -24.55 1.13
C LYS A 183 11.30 -25.85 0.88
N GLY A 184 11.51 -26.63 1.93
CA GLY A 184 12.27 -27.90 1.89
C GLY A 184 13.63 -27.88 2.61
N SER A 185 14.08 -26.77 3.18
CA SER A 185 15.28 -26.76 4.02
C SER A 185 14.99 -27.29 5.43
N LEU A 186 15.73 -28.32 5.87
CA LEU A 186 15.65 -28.91 7.22
C LEU A 186 16.08 -27.96 8.35
N GLN A 187 16.78 -26.87 8.04
CA GLN A 187 17.27 -25.90 9.01
C GLN A 187 17.02 -24.47 8.52
N PRO A 188 16.60 -23.54 9.40
CA PRO A 188 16.35 -22.16 9.05
C PRO A 188 17.66 -21.42 8.69
N PRO A 189 17.60 -20.43 7.78
CA PRO A 189 18.73 -19.57 7.47
C PRO A 189 19.13 -18.73 8.69
N ASN A 190 20.42 -18.39 8.79
CA ASN A 190 20.91 -17.54 9.87
C ASN A 190 20.46 -16.09 9.64
N PHE A 191 20.00 -15.43 10.69
CA PHE A 191 19.60 -14.02 10.64
C PHE A 191 20.74 -13.11 10.17
N ARG A 192 21.98 -13.42 10.56
CA ARG A 192 23.16 -12.65 10.15
C ARG A 192 23.31 -12.58 8.63
N ASP A 193 23.08 -13.69 7.93
CA ASP A 193 23.23 -13.76 6.48
C ASP A 193 22.11 -13.01 5.76
N ILE A 194 20.88 -13.11 6.29
CA ILE A 194 19.73 -12.32 5.83
C ILE A 194 20.01 -10.82 6.01
N PHE A 195 20.52 -10.42 7.16
CA PHE A 195 20.83 -9.03 7.45
C PHE A 195 21.97 -8.52 6.55
N LEU A 196 23.00 -9.34 6.32
CA LEU A 196 24.10 -9.02 5.40
C LEU A 196 23.59 -8.80 3.97
N LEU A 197 22.66 -9.64 3.50
CA LEU A 197 21.99 -9.45 2.22
C LEU A 197 21.23 -8.13 2.17
N TYR A 198 20.47 -7.77 3.21
CA TYR A 198 19.83 -6.46 3.27
C TYR A 198 20.85 -5.32 3.25
N CYS A 199 21.95 -5.42 4.01
CA CYS A 199 23.02 -4.42 4.00
C CYS A 199 23.71 -4.27 2.63
N SER A 200 23.74 -5.34 1.82
CA SER A 200 24.30 -5.29 0.47
C SER A 200 23.39 -4.57 -0.55
N LEU A 201 22.11 -4.34 -0.21
CA LEU A 201 21.18 -3.59 -1.05
C LEU A 201 21.51 -2.10 -0.97
N GLY A 202 22.16 -1.60 -2.03
CA GLY A 202 22.55 -0.21 -2.19
C GLY A 202 22.17 0.34 -3.55
N PRO A 203 22.27 1.67 -3.72
CA PRO A 203 22.07 2.30 -5.02
C PRO A 203 23.10 1.75 -6.02
N GLY A 204 22.63 1.25 -7.16
CA GLY A 204 23.48 0.72 -8.23
C GLY A 204 23.84 -0.77 -8.14
N VAL A 205 23.44 -1.49 -7.09
CA VAL A 205 23.62 -2.94 -7.00
C VAL A 205 22.33 -3.64 -7.42
N THR A 206 22.40 -4.46 -8.47
CA THR A 206 21.22 -5.24 -8.92
C THR A 206 21.05 -6.51 -8.08
N VAL A 207 19.83 -7.05 -8.03
CA VAL A 207 19.61 -8.35 -7.37
C VAL A 207 20.42 -9.46 -8.02
N LYS A 208 20.68 -9.38 -9.33
CA LYS A 208 21.56 -10.30 -10.06
C LYS A 208 22.98 -10.30 -9.50
N ASP A 209 23.54 -9.12 -9.22
CA ASP A 209 24.88 -8.97 -8.66
C ASP A 209 24.96 -9.55 -7.24
N ILE A 210 23.93 -9.31 -6.44
CA ILE A 210 23.82 -9.85 -5.08
C ILE A 210 23.73 -11.37 -5.12
N CYS A 211 22.91 -11.92 -6.01
CA CYS A 211 22.76 -13.36 -6.17
C CYS A 211 24.09 -14.03 -6.56
N SER A 212 24.83 -13.41 -7.49
CA SER A 212 26.15 -13.90 -7.92
C SER A 212 27.21 -13.82 -6.81
N ARG A 213 27.17 -12.77 -5.97
CA ARG A 213 28.17 -12.56 -4.90
C ARG A 213 27.92 -13.41 -3.66
N PHE A 214 26.68 -13.50 -3.20
CA PHE A 214 26.33 -14.14 -1.93
C PHE A 214 25.79 -15.56 -2.10
N ASN A 215 25.39 -15.96 -3.31
CA ASN A 215 24.79 -17.27 -3.60
C ASN A 215 23.68 -17.63 -2.60
N PRO A 216 22.52 -16.93 -2.61
CA PRO A 216 21.43 -17.14 -1.65
C PRO A 216 20.93 -18.59 -1.60
N HIS A 217 21.08 -19.33 -2.69
CA HIS A 217 20.79 -20.76 -2.75
C HIS A 217 21.66 -21.59 -1.79
N ALA A 218 22.94 -21.26 -1.64
CA ALA A 218 23.84 -21.91 -0.69
C ALA A 218 23.45 -21.56 0.76
N LEU A 219 22.90 -20.36 0.97
CA LEU A 219 22.43 -19.87 2.27
C LEU A 219 21.00 -20.34 2.61
N LYS A 220 20.35 -21.12 1.73
CA LYS A 220 18.96 -21.61 1.89
C LYS A 220 17.91 -20.48 1.98
N ILE A 221 18.22 -19.33 1.39
CA ILE A 221 17.39 -18.13 1.38
C ILE A 221 16.69 -18.03 0.02
N ASP A 222 15.37 -17.87 0.03
CA ASP A 222 14.61 -17.52 -1.19
C ASP A 222 14.70 -16.01 -1.43
N GLU A 223 15.44 -15.59 -2.46
CA GLU A 223 15.68 -14.18 -2.80
C GLU A 223 14.37 -13.43 -3.10
N ARG A 224 13.40 -14.09 -3.72
CA ARG A 224 12.09 -13.50 -4.03
C ARG A 224 11.32 -13.16 -2.75
N LYS A 225 11.34 -14.08 -1.78
CA LYS A 225 10.65 -13.89 -0.49
C LYS A 225 11.37 -12.89 0.40
N LEU A 226 12.71 -12.83 0.34
CA LEU A 226 13.51 -11.81 1.02
C LEU A 226 13.08 -10.40 0.58
N ILE A 227 13.05 -10.16 -0.72
CA ILE A 227 12.64 -8.86 -1.26
C ILE A 227 11.16 -8.58 -0.99
N GLN A 228 10.29 -9.58 -1.17
CA GLN A 228 8.87 -9.46 -0.86
C GLN A 228 8.64 -9.05 0.61
N PHE A 229 9.28 -9.72 1.57
CA PHE A 229 9.17 -9.39 2.99
C PHE A 229 9.69 -7.98 3.28
N GLY A 230 10.83 -7.62 2.67
CA GLY A 230 11.41 -6.28 2.79
C GLY A 230 10.47 -5.18 2.30
N LEU A 231 9.83 -5.38 1.15
CA LEU A 231 8.85 -4.45 0.59
C LEU A 231 7.54 -4.42 1.41
N MET A 232 7.09 -5.57 1.90
CA MET A 232 5.89 -5.67 2.73
C MET A 232 6.04 -4.90 4.04
N LYS A 233 7.13 -5.14 4.78
CA LYS A 233 7.41 -4.47 6.06
C LYS A 233 7.99 -3.06 5.89
N GLY A 234 8.28 -2.62 4.66
CA GLY A 234 8.80 -1.28 4.37
C GLY A 234 10.29 -1.09 4.68
N LEU A 235 11.03 -2.19 4.86
CA LEU A 235 12.47 -2.17 5.15
C LEU A 235 13.30 -1.84 3.91
N VAL A 236 12.73 -2.08 2.73
CA VAL A 236 13.38 -1.88 1.43
C VAL A 236 12.44 -1.07 0.54
N ARG A 237 13.01 -0.20 -0.29
CA ARG A 237 12.30 0.44 -1.41
C ARG A 237 12.95 0.02 -2.72
N ARG A 238 12.13 -0.14 -3.76
CA ARG A 238 12.62 -0.30 -5.13
C ARG A 238 13.02 1.07 -5.67
N LEU A 239 14.15 1.17 -6.36
CA LEU A 239 14.44 2.32 -7.21
C LEU A 239 14.01 2.02 -8.63
N GLN A 240 13.27 2.94 -9.22
CA GLN A 240 12.89 2.89 -10.62
C GLN A 240 13.67 3.93 -11.41
N LYS A 241 14.01 3.56 -12.64
CA LYS A 241 14.58 4.47 -13.63
C LYS A 241 13.43 5.27 -14.25
N TYR A 242 13.63 6.57 -14.42
CA TYR A 242 12.70 7.51 -15.04
C TYR A 242 13.45 8.29 -16.13
N PRO A 243 13.17 8.03 -17.42
CA PRO A 243 13.81 8.75 -18.50
C PRO A 243 13.20 10.15 -18.64
N ILE A 244 14.07 11.15 -18.78
CA ILE A 244 13.72 12.55 -18.98
C ILE A 244 14.38 12.99 -20.27
N LYS A 245 13.56 13.37 -21.25
CA LYS A 245 14.05 14.01 -22.47
C LYS A 245 14.27 15.50 -22.21
N PHE A 246 15.45 16.00 -22.57
CA PHE A 246 15.67 17.44 -22.64
C PHE A 246 15.22 18.00 -24.00
N PRO A 247 14.48 19.12 -24.01
CA PRO A 247 14.15 19.83 -25.24
C PRO A 247 15.40 20.56 -25.73
N GLY A 248 16.30 19.87 -26.43
CA GLY A 248 17.59 20.46 -26.80
C GLY A 248 18.31 19.91 -28.02
N ASP A 249 17.89 18.80 -28.64
CA ASP A 249 18.62 18.26 -29.79
C ASP A 249 17.73 17.77 -30.94
N VAL A 250 18.16 18.13 -32.15
CA VAL A 250 17.38 18.12 -33.40
C VAL A 250 17.39 16.74 -34.09
N MET A 251 18.22 15.81 -33.62
CA MET A 251 18.30 14.46 -34.17
C MET A 251 17.19 13.57 -33.58
N THR A 252 15.97 13.80 -34.02
CA THR A 252 14.81 13.05 -33.55
C THR A 252 14.72 11.73 -34.30
N SER A 253 15.18 10.64 -33.70
CA SER A 253 14.98 9.30 -34.26
C SER A 253 13.48 9.03 -34.43
N VAL A 254 12.99 8.87 -35.66
CA VAL A 254 11.55 8.68 -36.00
C VAL A 254 10.92 7.52 -35.21
N LYS A 255 11.73 6.50 -34.88
CA LYS A 255 11.31 5.33 -34.07
C LYS A 255 11.02 5.66 -32.60
N LEU A 256 11.56 6.76 -32.06
CA LEU A 256 11.39 7.20 -30.68
C LEU A 256 10.29 8.27 -30.53
N GLN A 257 9.75 8.78 -31.65
CA GLN A 257 8.66 9.77 -31.62
C GLN A 257 7.41 9.30 -30.87
N GLN A 258 7.09 8.00 -30.96
CA GLN A 258 5.97 7.40 -30.23
C GLN A 258 6.26 7.22 -28.73
N LEU A 259 7.54 7.24 -28.32
CA LEU A 259 8.00 7.02 -26.94
C LEU A 259 8.27 8.33 -26.19
N TYR A 260 8.53 9.44 -26.89
CA TYR A 260 8.75 10.75 -26.26
C TYR A 260 7.63 11.26 -25.35
N PRO A 261 6.32 10.98 -25.57
CA PRO A 261 5.28 11.34 -24.60
C PRO A 261 5.50 10.71 -23.22
N TRP A 262 6.17 9.55 -23.19
CA TRP A 262 6.42 8.79 -21.98
C TRP A 262 7.73 9.20 -21.27
N PHE A 263 8.62 9.95 -21.93
CA PHE A 263 9.91 10.42 -21.39
C PHE A 263 9.79 11.78 -20.67
N ASN A 264 8.74 11.91 -19.86
CA ASN A 264 8.41 13.12 -19.10
C ASN A 264 8.93 13.08 -17.65
N GLY A 265 9.68 12.04 -17.27
CA GLY A 265 10.16 11.84 -15.90
C GLY A 265 9.10 11.43 -14.86
N ARG A 266 7.87 11.13 -15.31
CA ARG A 266 6.76 10.61 -14.49
C ARG A 266 6.49 9.13 -14.71
N HIS A 267 6.81 8.60 -15.89
CA HIS A 267 6.64 7.17 -16.17
C HIS A 267 7.91 6.39 -15.85
N SER A 268 7.74 5.33 -15.06
CA SER A 268 8.83 4.39 -14.76
C SER A 268 9.17 3.54 -15.99
N TYR A 269 10.39 3.02 -16.07
CA TYR A 269 10.78 2.07 -17.12
C TYR A 269 9.79 0.92 -17.26
N ASP A 270 9.27 0.41 -16.14
CA ASP A 270 8.31 -0.69 -16.15
C ASP A 270 7.01 -0.30 -16.85
N GLU A 271 6.45 0.90 -16.56
CA GLU A 271 5.23 1.39 -17.21
C GLU A 271 5.43 1.55 -18.72
N ILE A 272 6.58 2.07 -19.12
CA ILE A 272 6.93 2.25 -20.53
C ILE A 272 7.02 0.88 -21.21
N CYS A 273 7.71 -0.08 -20.60
CA CYS A 273 7.82 -1.44 -21.14
C CYS A 273 6.44 -2.12 -21.23
N SER A 274 5.60 -1.96 -20.21
CA SER A 274 4.24 -2.52 -20.18
C SER A 274 3.35 -1.94 -21.29
N LYS A 275 3.44 -0.63 -21.57
CA LYS A 275 2.63 0.03 -22.61
C LYS A 275 3.16 -0.15 -24.02
N THR A 276 4.46 -0.33 -24.17
CA THR A 276 5.12 -0.38 -25.49
C THR A 276 5.43 -1.80 -25.94
N GLY A 277 5.33 -2.78 -25.03
CA GLY A 277 5.69 -4.17 -25.28
C GLY A 277 7.21 -4.39 -25.47
N LEU A 278 8.04 -3.36 -25.25
CA LEU A 278 9.49 -3.46 -25.37
C LEU A 278 10.09 -4.14 -24.15
N SER A 279 11.18 -4.87 -24.34
CA SER A 279 11.94 -5.41 -23.23
C SER A 279 12.73 -4.30 -22.52
N HIS A 280 13.07 -4.51 -21.25
CA HIS A 280 13.90 -3.58 -20.49
C HIS A 280 15.27 -3.34 -21.16
N GLN A 281 15.83 -4.35 -21.83
CA GLN A 281 17.13 -4.25 -22.51
C GLN A 281 17.00 -3.40 -23.79
N ASP A 282 15.98 -3.65 -24.61
CA ASP A 282 15.75 -2.87 -25.83
C ASP A 282 15.45 -1.39 -25.50
N LEU A 283 14.76 -1.14 -24.38
CA LEU A 283 14.48 0.22 -23.93
C LEU A 283 15.77 0.92 -23.44
N GLU A 284 16.65 0.19 -22.74
CA GLU A 284 17.93 0.72 -22.27
C GLU A 284 18.87 1.03 -23.43
N GLU A 285 19.02 0.13 -24.40
CA GLU A 285 19.85 0.34 -25.61
C GLU A 285 19.36 1.55 -26.43
N LYS A 286 18.04 1.69 -26.58
CA LYS A 286 17.44 2.84 -27.28
C LYS A 286 17.65 4.17 -26.55
N ILE A 287 17.72 4.15 -25.22
CA ILE A 287 17.96 5.36 -24.42
C ILE A 287 19.45 5.70 -24.41
N GLU A 288 20.34 4.72 -24.36
CA GLU A 288 21.79 4.92 -24.47
C GLU A 288 22.21 5.45 -25.85
N THR A 289 21.44 5.11 -26.90
CA THR A 289 21.65 5.62 -28.27
C THR A 289 21.35 7.12 -28.40
N ASP A 290 20.44 7.66 -27.58
CA ASP A 290 19.98 9.05 -27.65
C ASP A 290 20.61 9.90 -26.51
N PRO A 291 21.63 10.75 -26.78
CA PRO A 291 22.30 11.56 -25.76
C PRO A 291 21.40 12.66 -25.14
N SER A 292 20.22 12.89 -25.70
CA SER A 292 19.22 13.86 -25.21
C SER A 292 18.36 13.35 -24.05
N ILE A 293 18.51 12.07 -23.68
CA ILE A 293 17.73 11.42 -22.62
C ILE A 293 18.61 11.18 -21.40
N VAL A 294 18.19 11.69 -20.25
CA VAL A 294 18.84 11.45 -18.96
C VAL A 294 17.95 10.57 -18.10
N VAL A 295 18.55 9.57 -17.45
CA VAL A 295 17.84 8.67 -16.55
C VAL A 295 17.96 9.15 -15.12
N SER A 296 16.82 9.51 -14.53
CA SER A 296 16.71 9.83 -13.10
C SER A 296 16.30 8.58 -12.31
N TRP A 297 16.93 8.33 -11.17
CA TRP A 297 16.55 7.26 -10.26
C TRP A 297 15.65 7.82 -9.16
N LYS A 298 14.43 7.29 -9.02
CA LYS A 298 13.48 7.68 -7.96
C LYS A 298 12.94 6.47 -7.22
#